data_AF-A0AAW4WV68-F1
#
_entry.id   AF-A0AAW4WV68-F1
#
_cell.length_a   1.000
_cell.length_b   1.000
_cell.length_c   1.000
_cell.angle_alpha   90.00
_cell.angle_beta   90.00
_cell.angle_gamma   90.00
#
_symmetry.space_group_name_H-M   'P 1'
#
loop_
_entity.id
_entity.type
_entity.pdbx_description
1 polymer ?
#
loop_
_entity_poly.entity_id
_entity_poly.type
_entity_poly.pdbx_seq_one_letter_code
_entity_poly.pdbx_strand_id
1 'polypeptide(L)' 'MHLEVHNEALAGKTLLQVRDFMGRDFVCSRILQNGHVSIPNRDTVFHLGDQLFVVCAE' A
#
# COMPACT_ATOMS: atom_id res chain seq x y z
N MET A 1 -6.58 9.71 -0.09
CA MET A 1 -5.21 10.16 0.23
C MET A 1 -4.23 9.55 -0.76
N HIS A 2 -3.14 10.25 -1.06
CA HIS A 2 -2.03 9.78 -1.89
C HIS A 2 -0.79 9.71 -1.01
N LEU A 3 -0.15 8.54 -0.92
CA LEU A 3 0.98 8.27 -0.03
C LEU A 3 2.11 7.62 -0.80
N GLU A 4 3.36 7.96 -0.47
CA GLU A 4 4.55 7.30 -1.00
C GLU A 4 5.18 6.40 0.07
N VAL A 5 5.57 5.19 -0.32
CA VAL A 5 6.20 4.24 0.59
C VAL A 5 7.66 4.62 0.83
N HIS A 6 7.93 5.26 1.96
CA HIS A 6 9.30 5.53 2.46
C HIS A 6 9.69 4.70 3.68
N ASN A 7 8.73 4.04 4.32
CA ASN A 7 8.99 3.26 5.53
C ASN A 7 9.56 1.88 5.15
N GLU A 8 10.85 1.66 5.45
CA GLU A 8 11.53 0.38 5.22
C GLU A 8 10.85 -0.81 5.91
N ALA A 9 10.17 -0.58 7.04
CA ALA A 9 9.42 -1.63 7.72
C ALA A 9 8.23 -2.14 6.91
N LEU A 10 7.75 -1.41 5.90
CA LEU A 10 6.66 -1.84 5.02
C LEU A 10 7.18 -2.51 3.74
N ALA A 11 8.42 -2.24 3.34
CA ALA A 11 9.01 -2.80 2.13
C ALA A 11 9.10 -4.34 2.23
N GLY A 12 8.72 -5.02 1.15
CA GLY A 12 8.69 -6.48 1.07
C GLY A 12 7.50 -7.14 1.77
N LYS A 13 6.61 -6.37 2.42
CA LYS A 13 5.37 -6.91 3.02
C LYS A 13 4.22 -6.87 2.02
N THR A 14 3.29 -7.82 2.16
CA THR A 14 2.04 -7.81 1.38
C THR A 14 1.04 -6.81 1.94
N LEU A 15 0.08 -6.38 1.12
CA LEU A 15 -1.02 -5.50 1.55
C LEU A 15 -1.75 -6.05 2.78
N LEU A 16 -1.96 -7.37 2.84
CA LEU A 16 -2.57 -8.01 4.00
C LEU A 16 -1.73 -7.82 5.27
N GLN A 17 -0.43 -8.08 5.20
CA GLN A 17 0.47 -7.91 6.35
C GLN A 17 0.56 -6.45 6.80
N VAL A 18 0.58 -5.51 5.85
CA VAL A 18 0.59 -4.08 6.15
C VAL A 18 -0.71 -3.64 6.81
N ARG A 19 -1.86 -4.12 6.32
CA ARG A 19 -3.16 -3.87 6.94
C ARG A 19 -3.20 -4.36 8.39
N ASP A 20 -2.75 -5.59 8.62
CA ASP A 20 -2.75 -6.18 9.96
C ASP A 20 -1.76 -5.45 10.90
N PHE A 21 -0.69 -4.85 10.36
CA PHE A 21 0.28 -4.04 11.11
C PHE A 21 -0.23 -2.64 11.47
N MET A 22 -0.98 -1.99 10.57
CA MET A 22 -1.39 -0.57 10.70
C MET A 22 -2.44 -0.33 11.80
N GLY A 23 -3.05 -1.39 12.35
CA GLY A 23 -4.01 -1.31 13.46
C GLY A 23 -5.29 -0.52 13.16
N ARG A 24 -5.54 -0.19 11.88
CA ARG A 24 -6.72 0.53 11.40
C ARG A 24 -7.12 0.05 10.02
N ASP A 25 -8.41 0.13 9.73
CA ASP A 25 -8.93 -0.24 8.42
C ASP A 25 -8.63 0.83 7.38
N PHE A 26 -8.12 0.37 6.24
CA PHE A 26 -7.97 1.17 5.04
C PHE A 26 -8.19 0.31 3.80
N VAL A 27 -8.52 0.97 2.70
CA VAL A 27 -8.63 0.38 1.37
C VAL A 27 -7.57 1.01 0.49
N CYS A 28 -6.65 0.20 -0.04
CA CYS A 28 -5.75 0.62 -1.11
C CYS A 28 -6.49 0.44 -2.45
N SER A 29 -6.98 1.53 -3.03
CA SER A 29 -7.78 1.50 -4.25
C SER A 29 -6.94 1.25 -5.51
N ARG A 30 -5.73 1.82 -5.54
CA ARG A 30 -4.77 1.74 -6.64
C ARG A 30 -3.35 1.83 -6.10
N ILE A 31 -2.40 1.21 -6.79
CA ILE A 31 -0.97 1.34 -6.56
C ILE A 31 -0.27 1.65 -7.88
N LEU A 32 0.75 2.52 -7.85
CA LEU A 32 1.67 2.77 -8.96
C LEU A 32 3.01 2.13 -8.62
N GLN A 33 3.41 1.13 -9.40
CA GLN A 33 4.71 0.46 -9.29
C GLN A 33 5.35 0.44 -10.67
N ASN A 34 6.63 0.83 -10.77
CA ASN A 34 7.39 0.80 -12.03
C ASN A 34 6.68 1.50 -13.20
N GLY A 35 5.96 2.60 -12.93
CA GLY A 35 5.21 3.36 -13.93
C GLY A 35 3.86 2.74 -14.36
N HIS A 36 3.44 1.62 -13.77
CA HIS A 36 2.15 1.00 -14.05
C HIS A 36 1.17 1.12 -12.88
N VAL A 37 -0.06 1.56 -13.16
CA VAL A 37 -1.14 1.64 -12.19
C VAL A 37 -1.95 0.35 -12.20
N SER A 38 -2.11 -0.29 -11.05
CA SER A 38 -2.92 -1.51 -10.89
C SER A 38 -3.81 -1.43 -9.65
N ILE A 39 -4.82 -2.31 -9.60
CA ILE A 39 -5.65 -2.51 -8.41
C ILE A 39 -4.97 -3.59 -7.57
N PRO A 40 -4.49 -3.28 -6.35
CA PRO A 40 -3.77 -4.24 -5.54
C PRO A 40 -4.73 -5.28 -4.95
N ASN A 41 -4.18 -6.45 -4.64
CA ASN A 41 -4.88 -7.51 -3.91
C ASN A 41 -4.13 -7.83 -2.61
N ARG A 42 -4.63 -8.81 -1.84
CA ARG A 42 -4.05 -9.20 -0.54
C ARG A 42 -2.57 -9.60 -0.61
N ASP A 43 -2.10 -10.05 -1.77
CA ASP A 43 -0.73 -10.56 -2.01
C ASP A 43 0.18 -9.52 -2.68
N THR A 44 -0.34 -8.32 -3.02
CA THR A 44 0.48 -7.24 -3.58
C THR A 44 1.56 -6.82 -2.58
N VAL A 45 2.84 -6.91 -3.00
CA VAL A 45 4.01 -6.55 -2.20
C VAL A 45 4.35 -5.07 -2.39
N PHE A 46 4.64 -4.40 -1.28
CA PHE A 46 5.04 -3.00 -1.27
C PHE A 46 6.55 -2.86 -1.44
N HIS A 47 6.96 -1.87 -2.22
CA HIS A 47 8.35 -1.49 -2.45
C HIS A 47 8.55 -0.02 -2.09
N LEU A 48 9.79 0.38 -1.79
CA LEU A 48 10.12 1.79 -1.58
C LEU A 48 9.85 2.59 -2.87
N GLY A 49 9.25 3.77 -2.71
CA GLY A 49 8.85 4.65 -3.82
C GLY A 49 7.52 4.30 -4.48
N ASP A 50 6.86 3.20 -4.08
CA ASP A 50 5.50 2.91 -4.55
C ASP A 50 4.54 4.03 -4.14
N GLN A 51 3.66 4.42 -5.06
CA GLN A 51 2.61 5.40 -4.76
C GLN A 51 1.29 4.69 -4.51
N LEU A 52 0.69 4.94 -3.35
CA LEU A 52 -0.53 4.31 -2.87
C LEU A 52 -1.69 5.31 -2.88
N PHE A 53 -2.81 4.89 -3.46
CA PHE A 53 -4.06 5.63 -3.43
C PHE A 53 -5.00 4.99 -2.40
N VAL A 54 -5.02 5.56 -1.20
CA VAL A 54 -5.69 4.99 -0.03
C VAL A 54 -6.95 5.76 0.34
N VAL A 55 -7.99 5.02 0.73
CA VAL A 55 -9.21 5.52 1.36
C VAL A 55 -9.31 4.89 2.75
N CYS A 56 -9.65 5.66 3.77
CA CYS A 56 -9.95 5.18 5.11
C CYS A 56 -11.05 6.07 5.72
N ALA A 57 -11.72 5.58 6.76
CA ALA A 57 -12.51 6.46 7.61
C ALA A 57 -11.59 7.52 8.22
N GLU A 58 -12.09 8.76 8.28
CA GLU A 58 -11.39 9.90 8.88
C GLU A 58 -11.09 9.63 10.36
#